data_AF-A0A2G4HWT5-F1
#
_entry.id   AF-A0A2G4HWT5-F1
#
_cell.length_a   1.000
_cell.length_b   1.000
_cell.length_c   1.000
_cell.angle_alpha   90.00
_cell.angle_beta   90.00
_cell.angle_gamma   90.00
#
_symmetry.space_group_name_H-M   'P 1'
#
loop_
_entity.id
_entity.type
_entity.pdbx_description
1 polymer ?
#
loop_
_entity_poly.entity_id
_entity_poly.type
_entity_poly.pdbx_seq_one_letter_code
_entity_poly.pdbx_strand_id
1 'polypeptide(L)' 'MLCIGNFTPVPRYNYQVGVPTAGSYRALLNSDASAYGGSNLGNRGGLQSSDGPSHDLPHSLTVTLLPLSVLFLKRI' A
#
# COMPACT_ATOMS: atom_id res chain seq x y z
N MET A 1 5.22 8.82 -6.93
CA MET A 1 3.96 8.54 -6.20
C MET A 1 3.49 7.18 -6.65
N LEU A 2 3.00 6.36 -5.73
CA LEU A 2 2.55 4.99 -6.00
C LEU A 2 1.04 4.92 -5.73
N CYS A 3 0.29 4.33 -6.66
CA CYS A 3 -1.15 4.11 -6.55
C CYS A 3 -1.40 2.61 -6.61
N ILE A 4 -2.17 2.07 -5.66
CA ILE A 4 -2.48 0.65 -5.58
C ILE A 4 -3.99 0.51 -5.39
N GLY A 5 -4.64 -0.26 -6.26
CA GLY A 5 -6.08 -0.53 -6.19
C GLY A 5 -6.36 -2.01 -5.94
N ASN A 6 -7.31 -2.30 -5.04
CA ASN A 6 -7.91 -3.61 -4.90
C ASN A 6 -9.37 -3.55 -5.34
N PHE A 7 -9.68 -4.12 -6.51
CA PHE A 7 -11.02 -4.09 -7.10
C PHE A 7 -11.86 -5.34 -6.79
N THR A 8 -11.54 -6.04 -5.70
CA THR A 8 -12.38 -7.12 -5.17
C THR A 8 -12.73 -6.82 -3.71
N PRO A 9 -13.86 -7.34 -3.19
CA PRO A 9 -14.27 -7.13 -1.79
C PRO A 9 -13.42 -7.93 -0.78
N VAL A 10 -12.42 -8.68 -1.25
CA VAL A 10 -11.59 -9.53 -0.39
C VAL A 10 -10.29 -8.78 -0.06
N PRO A 11 -10.00 -8.53 1.24
CA PRO A 11 -8.73 -7.93 1.64
C PRO A 11 -7.55 -8.87 1.34
N ARG A 12 -6.39 -8.30 1.02
CA ARG A 12 -5.15 -9.06 0.80
C ARG A 12 -4.08 -8.59 1.77
N TYR A 13 -3.69 -9.48 2.66
CA TYR A 13 -2.60 -9.24 3.61
C TYR A 13 -1.26 -9.59 2.97
N ASN A 14 -0.20 -8.91 3.44
CA ASN A 14 1.18 -9.18 3.03
C ASN A 14 1.41 -9.13 1.50
N TYR A 15 0.67 -8.28 0.80
CA TYR A 15 0.78 -8.16 -0.66
C TYR A 15 2.05 -7.41 -1.02
N GLN A 16 2.91 -8.03 -1.80
CA GLN A 16 4.18 -7.47 -2.24
C GLN A 16 3.97 -6.52 -3.43
N VAL A 17 4.44 -5.28 -3.30
CA VAL A 17 4.44 -4.30 -4.38
C VAL A 17 5.84 -3.80 -4.63
N GLY A 18 6.38 -4.08 -5.81
CA GLY A 18 7.67 -3.55 -6.26
C GLY A 18 7.72 -2.02 -6.25
N VAL A 19 8.85 -1.46 -5.80
CA VAL A 19 9.15 -0.02 -5.80
C VAL A 19 10.58 0.24 -6.27
N PRO A 20 10.82 1.34 -7.02
CA PRO A 20 12.13 1.60 -7.63
C PRO A 20 13.21 2.05 -6.63
N THR A 21 12.81 2.54 -5.45
CA THR A 21 13.74 3.14 -4.48
C THR A 21 13.42 2.68 -3.07
N ALA A 22 14.45 2.35 -2.30
CA ALA A 22 14.31 2.11 -0.87
C ALA A 22 13.86 3.35 -0.08
N GLY A 23 13.26 3.13 1.08
CA GLY A 23 12.88 4.16 2.04
C GLY A 23 11.50 3.94 2.67
N SER A 24 11.06 4.95 3.41
CA SER A 24 9.73 4.99 4.01
C SER A 24 8.72 5.60 3.05
N TYR A 25 7.53 5.01 2.98
CA TYR A 25 6.42 5.43 2.15
C TYR A 25 5.25 5.80 3.05
N ARG A 26 4.85 7.08 3.01
CA ARG A 26 3.68 7.57 3.74
C ARG A 26 2.42 7.37 2.90
N ALA A 27 1.35 6.88 3.54
CA ALA A 27 0.01 6.93 2.98
C ALA A 27 -0.47 8.38 2.88
N LEU A 28 -0.70 8.84 1.65
CA LEU A 28 -1.31 10.13 1.36
C LEU A 28 -2.83 10.05 1.38
N LEU A 29 -3.37 8.95 0.85
CA LEU A 29 -4.81 8.70 0.80
C LEU A 29 -5.07 7.20 0.97
N ASN A 30 -6.04 6.86 1.82
CA ASN A 30 -6.65 5.54 1.93
C ASN A 30 -8.16 5.73 1.70
N SER A 31 -8.69 5.22 0.60
CA SER A 31 -10.12 5.38 0.29
C SER A 31 -11.03 4.57 1.21
N ASP A 32 -10.49 3.58 1.93
CA ASP A 32 -11.22 2.77 2.92
C ASP A 32 -11.10 3.36 4.35
N ALA A 33 -10.59 4.59 4.50
CA ALA A 33 -10.58 5.26 5.80
C ALA A 33 -12.01 5.44 6.36
N SER A 34 -12.16 5.33 7.69
CA SER A 34 -13.45 5.53 8.39
C SER A 34 -14.11 6.87 8.08
N ALA A 35 -13.30 7.93 7.86
CA ALA A 35 -13.79 9.24 7.46
C ALA A 35 -14.54 9.26 6.12
N TYR A 36 -14.35 8.24 5.29
CA TYR A 36 -15.04 8.05 4.00
C TYR A 36 -16.09 6.93 4.06
N GLY A 37 -16.41 6.41 5.25
CA GLY A 37 -17.35 5.29 5.43
C GLY A 37 -16.74 3.91 5.16
N GLY A 38 -15.41 3.82 5.02
CA GLY A 38 -14.71 2.54 4.86
C GLY A 38 -14.46 1.80 6.17
N SER A 39 -13.90 0.61 6.06
CA SER A 39 -13.62 -0.29 7.19
C SER A 39 -12.48 0.18 8.09
N ASN A 40 -11.71 1.17 7.63
CA ASN A 40 -10.54 1.73 8.31
C ASN A 40 -9.48 0.67 8.64
N LEU A 41 -9.43 -0.39 7.83
CA LEU A 41 -8.30 -1.29 7.81
C LEU A 41 -7.04 -0.49 7.43
N GLY A 42 -5.86 -1.07 7.63
CA GLY A 42 -4.71 -0.66 6.83
C GLY A 42 -3.41 -0.38 7.57
N ASN A 43 -2.49 0.14 6.77
CA ASN A 43 -1.06 0.28 7.02
C ASN A 43 -0.76 1.55 7.85
N ARG A 44 -1.13 1.53 9.13
CA ARG A 44 -0.95 2.66 10.07
C ARG A 44 0.54 3.03 10.17
N GLY A 45 0.86 4.31 9.98
CA GLY A 45 2.21 4.85 10.21
C GLY A 45 3.13 4.87 8.98
N GLY A 46 2.69 4.36 7.83
CA GLY A 46 3.52 4.26 6.63
C GLY A 46 4.13 2.88 6.45
N LEU A 47 4.82 2.68 5.33
CA LEU A 47 5.38 1.41 4.91
C LEU A 47 6.88 1.55 4.69
N GLN A 48 7.66 0.61 5.21
CA GLN A 48 9.09 0.55 4.95
C GLN A 48 9.37 -0.41 3.81
N SER A 49 10.20 0.01 2.85
CA SER A 49 10.65 -0.90 1.80
C SER A 49 11.62 -1.95 2.35
N SER A 50 11.53 -3.17 1.84
CA SER A 50 12.51 -4.23 2.05
C SER A 50 13.32 -4.50 0.79
N ASP A 51 14.51 -5.06 0.97
CA ASP A 51 15.26 -5.68 -0.12
C ASP A 51 14.55 -6.98 -0.51
N GLY A 52 14.05 -7.03 -1.74
CA GLY A 52 13.12 -8.05 -2.18
C GLY A 52 12.56 -7.68 -3.55
N PRO A 53 13.19 -8.14 -4.64
CA PRO A 53 12.76 -7.73 -5.97
C PRO A 53 11.35 -8.24 -6.25
N SER A 54 10.52 -7.35 -6.79
CA SER A 54 9.13 -7.64 -7.14
C SER A 54 8.72 -6.72 -8.29
N HIS A 55 7.85 -7.19 -9.20
CA HIS A 55 7.41 -6.44 -10.37
C HIS A 55 8.58 -5.82 -11.18
N ASP A 56 9.68 -6.56 -11.33
CA ASP A 56 10.93 -6.12 -11.99
C ASP A 56 11.57 -4.85 -11.38
N LEU A 57 11.29 -4.60 -10.09
CA LEU A 57 11.86 -3.49 -9.32
C LEU A 57 12.74 -4.01 -8.18
N PRO A 58 13.78 -3.26 -7.79
CA PRO A 58 14.82 -3.74 -6.85
C PRO A 58 14.35 -3.88 -5.40
N HIS A 59 13.34 -3.12 -4.99
CA HIS A 59 12.79 -3.15 -3.63
C HIS A 59 11.29 -3.44 -3.67
N SER A 60 10.71 -3.78 -2.53
CA SER A 60 9.28 -3.99 -2.41
C SER A 60 8.71 -3.44 -1.11
N LEU A 61 7.39 -3.24 -1.10
CA LEU A 61 6.59 -2.94 0.08
C LEU A 61 5.69 -4.14 0.39
N THR A 62 5.60 -4.50 1.67
CA THR A 62 4.60 -5.43 2.17
C THR A 62 3.36 -4.64 2.58
N VAL A 63 2.30 -4.72 1.78
CA VAL A 63 1.10 -3.89 1.91
C VAL A 63 -0.09 -4.74 2.33
N THR A 64 -0.88 -4.25 3.27
CA THR A 64 -2.27 -4.74 3.45
C THR A 64 -3.17 -3.98 2.49
N LEU A 65 -3.70 -4.66 1.48
CA LEU A 65 -4.68 -4.14 0.54
C LEU A 65 -6.09 -4.29 1.13
N LEU A 66 -6.78 -3.16 1.23
CA LEU A 66 -8.10 -3.07 1.82
C LEU A 66 -9.16 -3.46 0.78
N PRO A 67 -10.34 -3.94 1.18
CA PRO A 67 -11.36 -4.38 0.24
C PRO A 67 -11.88 -3.18 -0.58
N LEU A 68 -12.09 -3.36 -1.89
CA LEU A 68 -12.66 -2.34 -2.80
C LEU A 68 -12.08 -0.94 -2.58
N SER A 69 -10.75 -0.83 -2.52
CA SER A 69 -10.08 0.40 -2.09
C SER A 69 -8.92 0.81 -3.00
N VAL A 70 -8.54 2.08 -2.88
CA VAL A 70 -7.36 2.66 -3.50
C VAL A 70 -6.48 3.32 -2.43
N LEU A 71 -5.19 3.01 -2.47
CA LEU A 71 -4.15 3.53 -1.60
C LEU A 71 -3.14 4.34 -2.40
N PHE A 72 -2.89 5.58 -1.98
CA PHE A 72 -1.83 6.43 -2.53
C PHE A 72 -0.68 6.55 -1.53
N LEU A 73 0.54 6.29 -2.01
CA LEU A 73 1.77 6.30 -1.23
C LEU A 73 2.79 7.27 -1.83
N LYS A 74 3.52 7.98 -0.97
CA LYS A 74 4.65 8.82 -1.37
C LYS A 74 5.85 8.55 -0.47
N ARG A 75 7.01 8.38 -1.09
CA ARG A 75 8.28 8.25 -0.40
C ARG A 75 8.59 9.55 0.38
N ILE A 76 9.09 9.40 1.61
CA ILE A 76 9.56 10.48 2.47
C ILE A 76 11.09 10.47 2.50
#